data_AF-A0A0P4VZL8-F1
#
_entry.id   AF-A0A0P4VZL8-F1
#
_cell.length_a   1.000
_cell.length_b   1.000
_cell.length_c   1.000
_cell.angle_alpha   90.00
_cell.angle_beta   90.00
_cell.angle_gamma   90.00
#
_symmetry.space_group_name_H-M   'P 1'
#
loop_
_entity.id
_entity.type
_entity.pdbx_description
1 polymer ?
#
loop_
_entity_poly.entity_id
_entity_poly.type
_entity_poly.pdbx_seq_one_letter_code
_entity_poly.pdbx_strand_id
1 'polypeptide(L)'
;MLAGAAGARPRAAFQSPPHNSCTKLTPLPAVWSPRAEVPSTGSGPMGSEVSWCPPTSGRGLIWNWTQGGETAVQPCPGGASGWARRPCDPMGLAGAADLSECRSMWLSTLTSRAHIDDAVLAVSHDLASVTASRALYGGDVTATARILNSLARRMANDVNDFPDINQREAMVTELVSTAVATGSNLMGGQQAAWADLRPLEHRAAATSLLLGLEETAFLLANNLHHEKTVRHAEANIREYC
;
A
#
# COMPACT_ATOMS: atom_id res chain seq x y z
N MET A 1 35.35 -32.22 60.30
CA MET A 1 36.30 -31.12 60.53
C MET A 1 36.21 -30.17 59.34
N LEU A 2 35.91 -28.89 59.61
CA LEU A 2 36.27 -27.67 58.87
C LEU A 2 35.86 -27.54 57.38
N ALA A 3 35.52 -26.40 56.80
CA ALA A 3 34.98 -25.08 57.17
C ALA A 3 35.09 -24.24 55.88
N GLY A 4 34.10 -23.37 55.60
CA GLY A 4 34.24 -22.19 54.71
C GLY A 4 34.36 -22.47 53.19
N ALA A 5 34.00 -21.58 52.28
CA ALA A 5 33.47 -20.22 52.40
C ALA A 5 32.79 -19.85 51.07
N ALA A 6 31.76 -19.00 51.16
CA ALA A 6 31.19 -18.30 50.03
C ALA A 6 32.23 -17.35 49.40
N GLY A 7 32.35 -17.37 48.08
CA GLY A 7 33.21 -16.46 47.31
C GLY A 7 32.45 -15.92 46.11
N ALA A 8 31.95 -14.69 46.25
CA ALA A 8 31.22 -13.96 45.23
C ALA A 8 32.04 -13.79 43.94
N ARG A 9 31.42 -14.04 42.78
CA ARG A 9 31.99 -13.64 41.48
C ARG A 9 31.89 -12.12 41.33
N PRO A 10 32.99 -11.41 41.03
CA PRO A 10 32.95 -9.98 40.82
C PRO A 10 32.21 -9.63 39.52
N ARG A 11 31.32 -8.64 39.60
CA ARG A 11 30.71 -7.95 38.45
C ARG A 11 31.83 -7.39 37.57
N ALA A 12 31.90 -7.81 36.32
CA ALA A 12 32.73 -7.14 35.32
C ALA A 12 32.21 -5.71 35.14
N ALA A 13 33.04 -4.74 35.52
CA ALA A 13 32.80 -3.33 35.27
C ALA A 13 32.90 -3.09 33.76
N PHE A 14 31.78 -2.68 33.16
CA PHE A 14 31.72 -2.20 31.79
C PHE A 14 32.50 -0.89 31.72
N GLN A 15 33.72 -0.93 31.17
CA GLN A 15 34.50 0.28 30.89
C GLN A 15 33.91 0.94 29.65
N SER A 16 33.33 2.13 29.83
CA SER A 16 32.84 2.99 28.75
C SER A 16 34.01 3.57 27.94
N PRO A 17 33.99 3.48 26.60
CA PRO A 17 34.98 4.15 25.76
C PRO A 17 34.76 5.68 25.74
N PRO A 18 35.81 6.47 25.43
CA PRO A 18 35.77 7.92 25.52
C PRO A 18 34.81 8.54 24.49
N HIS A 19 33.99 9.47 24.99
CA HIS A 19 33.13 10.36 24.21
C HIS A 19 33.99 11.23 23.28
N ASN A 20 34.13 10.83 22.01
CA ASN A 20 34.58 11.71 20.94
C ASN A 20 33.48 11.86 19.90
N SER A 21 32.88 13.05 19.94
CA SER A 21 32.32 13.80 18.82
C SER A 21 31.30 13.08 17.92
N CYS A 22 30.04 13.12 18.33
CA CYS A 22 28.93 13.19 17.38
C CYS A 22 29.04 14.52 16.62
N THR A 23 29.58 14.49 15.39
CA THR A 23 29.23 15.50 14.40
C THR A 23 27.73 15.38 14.18
N LYS A 24 26.96 16.28 14.81
CA LYS A 24 25.57 16.51 14.45
C LYS A 24 25.56 16.85 12.96
N LEU A 25 25.13 15.92 12.12
CA LEU A 25 24.55 16.29 10.84
C LEU A 25 23.28 17.06 11.18
N THR A 26 23.41 18.38 11.26
CA THR A 26 22.28 19.29 11.29
C THR A 26 21.48 18.97 10.03
N PRO A 27 20.22 18.52 10.13
CA PRO A 27 19.37 18.48 8.95
C PRO A 27 19.32 19.93 8.46
N LEU A 28 19.73 20.18 7.22
CA LEU A 28 19.44 21.45 6.58
C LEU A 28 17.94 21.69 6.79
N PRO A 29 17.52 22.82 7.40
CA PRO A 29 16.11 23.11 7.41
C PRO A 29 15.71 23.21 5.95
N ALA A 30 14.78 22.35 5.52
CA ALA A 30 14.03 22.59 4.31
C ALA A 30 13.26 23.89 4.59
N VAL A 31 13.89 25.02 4.25
CA VAL A 31 13.27 26.34 4.29
C VAL A 31 12.24 26.34 3.18
N TRP A 32 11.12 25.70 3.44
CA TRP A 32 9.95 25.78 2.59
C TRP A 32 9.39 27.20 2.76
N SER A 33 9.69 28.05 1.80
CA SER A 33 9.02 29.34 1.64
C SER A 33 7.84 29.12 0.69
N PRO A 34 6.60 29.46 1.09
CA PRO A 34 5.45 29.51 0.17
C PRO A 34 5.63 30.50 -0.99
N ARG A 35 6.71 31.32 -0.97
CA ARG A 35 7.14 32.24 -2.02
C ARG A 35 8.51 31.83 -2.57
N ALA A 36 8.67 30.59 -3.02
CA ALA A 36 9.84 30.28 -3.84
C ALA A 36 9.75 31.13 -5.11
N GLU A 37 10.73 31.99 -5.35
CA GLU A 37 10.78 32.81 -6.57
C GLU A 37 10.81 31.88 -7.80
N VAL A 38 10.06 32.24 -8.85
CA VAL A 38 10.05 31.48 -10.11
C VAL A 38 11.49 31.43 -10.64
N PRO A 39 12.02 30.26 -11.04
CA PRO A 39 13.35 30.19 -11.64
C PRO A 39 13.45 31.14 -12.83
N SER A 40 14.48 31.99 -12.85
CA SER A 40 14.60 33.09 -13.82
C SER A 40 14.48 32.59 -15.27
N THR A 41 13.54 33.16 -16.02
CA THR A 41 13.42 32.98 -17.47
C THR A 41 14.67 33.55 -18.15
N GLY A 42 15.59 32.67 -18.56
CA GLY A 42 16.66 33.06 -19.47
C GLY A 42 16.03 33.57 -20.77
N SER A 43 16.30 34.82 -21.13
CA SER A 43 15.88 35.40 -22.40
C SER A 43 16.63 34.74 -23.55
N GLY A 44 16.15 33.57 -23.99
CA GLY A 44 16.58 32.95 -25.24
C GLY A 44 16.16 33.80 -26.44
N PRO A 45 16.95 33.81 -27.53
CA PRO A 45 16.56 34.54 -28.73
C PRO A 45 15.31 33.86 -29.33
N MET A 46 14.24 34.65 -29.54
CA MET A 46 12.88 34.27 -29.99
C MET A 46 11.93 33.70 -28.91
N GLY A 47 11.35 34.58 -28.09
CA GLY A 47 9.89 34.71 -27.93
C GLY A 47 9.08 33.62 -27.23
N SER A 48 9.63 32.50 -26.79
CA SER A 48 8.90 31.54 -25.95
C SER A 48 9.05 31.92 -24.47
N GLU A 49 8.03 32.54 -23.88
CA GLU A 49 7.93 32.69 -22.44
C GLU A 49 7.88 31.29 -21.79
N VAL A 50 8.90 30.95 -20.99
CA VAL A 50 8.95 29.64 -20.32
C VAL A 50 7.94 29.64 -19.18
N SER A 51 6.93 28.79 -19.29
CA SER A 51 5.94 28.60 -18.23
C SER A 51 6.48 27.66 -17.14
N TRP A 52 5.94 27.79 -15.93
CA TRP A 52 6.35 27.00 -14.77
C TRP A 52 5.15 26.57 -13.95
N CYS A 53 5.19 25.34 -13.46
CA CYS A 53 4.24 24.86 -12.47
C CYS A 53 4.68 25.26 -11.06
N PRO A 54 3.81 25.87 -10.25
CA PRO A 54 4.17 26.33 -8.92
C PRO A 54 4.40 25.17 -7.94
N PRO A 55 5.19 25.41 -6.87
CA PRO A 55 5.43 24.42 -5.85
C PRO A 55 4.12 24.04 -5.15
N THR A 56 3.92 22.75 -4.91
CA THR A 56 2.79 22.27 -4.11
C THR A 56 3.24 21.10 -3.25
N SER A 57 2.46 20.77 -2.23
CA SER A 57 2.69 19.60 -1.40
C SER A 57 1.45 18.72 -1.35
N GLY A 58 1.64 17.41 -1.23
CA GLY A 58 0.54 16.45 -1.10
C GLY A 58 1.08 15.05 -0.88
N ARG A 59 0.33 14.21 -0.15
CA ARG A 59 0.70 12.80 0.10
C ARG A 59 2.11 12.62 0.72
N GLY A 60 2.60 13.61 1.47
CA GLY A 60 3.96 13.59 2.05
C GLY A 60 5.09 13.92 1.06
N LEU A 61 4.76 14.42 -0.13
CA LEU A 61 5.69 14.88 -1.16
C LEU A 61 5.63 16.41 -1.29
N ILE A 62 6.75 17.00 -1.71
CA ILE A 62 6.88 18.44 -1.96
C ILE A 62 7.33 18.64 -3.40
N TRP A 63 6.42 18.96 -4.30
CA TRP A 63 6.71 19.31 -5.68
C TRP A 63 7.26 20.73 -5.74
N ASN A 64 8.47 20.92 -6.25
CA ASN A 64 9.05 22.25 -6.46
C ASN A 64 8.64 22.81 -7.84
N TRP A 65 9.09 24.02 -8.17
CA TRP A 65 8.98 24.59 -9.50
C TRP A 65 9.42 23.58 -10.57
N THR A 66 8.54 23.34 -11.53
CA THR A 66 8.78 22.42 -12.65
C THR A 66 8.55 23.17 -13.93
N GLN A 67 9.47 23.07 -14.89
CA GLN A 67 9.34 23.77 -16.15
C GLN A 67 8.18 23.19 -16.97
N GLY A 68 7.47 24.05 -17.71
CA GLY A 68 6.41 23.61 -18.62
C GLY A 68 6.91 22.58 -19.64
N GLY A 69 6.19 21.47 -19.76
CA GLY A 69 6.56 20.33 -20.58
C GLY A 69 7.41 19.27 -19.87
N GLU A 70 7.93 19.55 -18.66
CA GLU A 70 8.69 18.59 -17.87
C GLU A 70 7.82 17.79 -16.89
N THR A 71 8.40 16.75 -16.31
CA THR A 71 7.76 15.94 -15.26
C THR A 71 8.68 15.89 -14.05
N ALA A 72 8.18 16.37 -12.91
CA ALA A 72 8.89 16.23 -11.64
C ALA A 72 8.80 14.77 -11.17
N VAL A 73 9.90 14.25 -10.63
CA VAL A 73 10.00 12.87 -10.15
C VAL A 73 10.59 12.87 -8.75
N GLN A 74 9.98 12.11 -7.83
CA GLN A 74 10.45 11.95 -6.46
C GLN A 74 10.35 10.50 -6.00
N PRO A 75 11.21 10.05 -5.08
CA PRO A 75 11.04 8.74 -4.45
C PRO A 75 9.73 8.70 -3.68
N CYS A 76 9.10 7.53 -3.62
CA CYS A 76 7.85 7.37 -2.90
C CYS A 76 7.99 7.69 -1.40
N PRO A 77 6.97 8.32 -0.80
CA PRO A 77 7.03 8.83 0.57
C PRO A 77 7.01 7.70 1.62
N GLY A 78 7.53 7.99 2.82
CA GLY A 78 7.44 7.08 3.97
C GLY A 78 8.22 5.76 3.83
N GLY A 79 9.22 5.70 2.96
CA GLY A 79 10.00 4.48 2.71
C GLY A 79 9.27 3.44 1.85
N ALA A 80 8.17 3.83 1.20
CA ALA A 80 7.57 3.05 0.13
C ALA A 80 8.55 2.92 -1.06
N SER A 81 8.45 1.82 -1.79
CA SER A 81 9.24 1.61 -3.01
C SER A 81 8.56 2.28 -4.21
N GLY A 82 9.36 2.60 -5.24
CA GLY A 82 8.90 3.20 -6.49
C GLY A 82 9.12 4.70 -6.58
N TRP A 83 8.51 5.32 -7.60
CA TRP A 83 8.63 6.74 -7.89
C TRP A 83 7.27 7.40 -8.06
N ALA A 84 7.11 8.58 -7.45
CA ALA A 84 6.00 9.47 -7.70
C ALA A 84 6.37 10.45 -8.82
N ARG A 85 5.43 10.75 -9.71
CA ARG A 85 5.65 11.65 -10.85
C ARG A 85 4.57 12.71 -10.94
N ARG A 86 4.91 13.92 -11.37
CA ARG A 86 3.94 14.98 -11.59
C ARG A 86 4.26 15.75 -12.86
N PRO A 87 3.42 15.67 -13.89
CA PRO A 87 3.65 16.39 -15.13
C PRO A 87 3.33 17.88 -14.95
N CYS A 88 4.10 18.72 -15.63
CA CYS A 88 3.83 20.14 -15.81
C CYS A 88 3.46 20.39 -17.26
N ASP A 89 2.24 20.85 -17.52
CA ASP A 89 1.80 21.19 -18.87
C ASP A 89 2.64 22.35 -19.44
N PRO A 90 2.88 22.42 -20.77
CA PRO A 90 3.57 23.55 -21.40
C PRO A 90 2.95 24.93 -21.13
N MET A 91 1.71 25.01 -20.66
CA MET A 91 1.07 26.26 -20.22
C MET A 91 1.32 26.59 -18.73
N GLY A 92 2.13 25.80 -18.01
CA GLY A 92 2.42 25.98 -16.59
C GLY A 92 1.32 25.42 -15.66
N LEU A 93 0.42 24.59 -16.20
CA LEU A 93 -0.62 23.94 -15.41
C LEU A 93 -0.11 22.61 -14.85
N ALA A 94 -0.08 22.51 -13.52
CA ALA A 94 0.41 21.31 -12.87
C ALA A 94 -0.63 20.19 -12.92
N GLY A 95 -0.26 19.04 -13.47
CA GLY A 95 -1.09 17.85 -13.47
C GLY A 95 -1.23 17.21 -12.10
N ALA A 96 -2.12 16.21 -12.03
CA ALA A 96 -2.25 15.33 -10.87
C ALA A 96 -0.94 14.54 -10.66
N ALA A 97 -0.57 14.33 -9.41
CA ALA A 97 0.56 13.49 -9.07
C ALA A 97 0.17 12.00 -9.27
N ASP A 98 1.02 11.27 -9.97
CA ASP A 98 0.94 9.84 -10.19
C ASP A 98 1.78 9.11 -9.13
N LEU A 99 1.11 8.37 -8.25
CA LEU A 99 1.72 7.51 -7.24
C LEU A 99 1.35 6.04 -7.50
N SER A 100 1.09 5.68 -8.77
CA SER A 100 0.75 4.30 -9.18
C SER A 100 1.87 3.30 -8.90
N GLU A 101 3.12 3.75 -8.84
CA GLU A 101 4.28 2.90 -8.49
C GLU A 101 4.56 2.84 -6.99
N CYS A 102 3.94 3.69 -6.17
CA CYS A 102 4.23 3.76 -4.74
C CYS A 102 3.63 2.57 -3.99
N ARG A 103 4.51 1.73 -3.43
CA ARG A 103 4.14 0.52 -2.70
C ARG A 103 4.75 0.48 -1.31
N SER A 104 3.89 0.36 -0.31
CA SER A 104 4.28 0.27 1.08
C SER A 104 5.03 -1.04 1.39
N MET A 105 6.08 -0.95 2.21
CA MET A 105 6.94 -2.11 2.53
C MET A 105 6.17 -3.29 3.13
N TRP A 106 5.20 -3.03 4.02
CA TRP A 106 4.42 -4.08 4.67
C TRP A 106 3.61 -4.94 3.68
N LEU A 107 3.24 -4.38 2.52
CA LEU A 107 2.48 -5.09 1.50
C LEU A 107 3.35 -6.07 0.72
N SER A 108 4.67 -5.88 0.70
CA SER A 108 5.61 -6.84 0.10
C SER A 108 5.55 -8.19 0.81
N THR A 109 5.51 -8.18 2.15
CA THR A 109 5.39 -9.39 2.97
C THR A 109 4.06 -10.11 2.72
N LEU A 110 2.95 -9.38 2.69
CA LEU A 110 1.63 -9.98 2.37
C LEU A 110 1.57 -10.53 0.94
N THR A 111 2.23 -9.87 -0.02
CA THR A 111 2.30 -10.36 -1.40
C THR A 111 2.99 -11.72 -1.47
N SER A 112 4.12 -11.92 -0.77
CA SER A 112 4.80 -13.22 -0.71
C SER A 112 3.92 -14.29 -0.08
N ARG A 113 3.36 -13.99 1.09
CA ARG A 113 2.52 -14.90 1.87
C ARG A 113 1.28 -15.35 1.12
N ALA A 114 0.69 -14.47 0.30
CA ALA A 114 -0.47 -14.78 -0.52
C ALA A 114 -0.18 -15.83 -1.60
N HIS A 115 1.06 -15.89 -2.10
CA HIS A 115 1.41 -16.80 -3.19
C HIS A 115 1.70 -18.22 -2.71
N ILE A 116 2.45 -18.40 -1.63
CA ILE A 116 2.95 -19.74 -1.24
C ILE A 116 2.96 -19.95 0.28
N ASP A 117 3.34 -18.95 1.06
CA ASP A 117 3.91 -19.23 2.39
C ASP A 117 2.87 -19.54 3.48
N ASP A 118 1.71 -18.88 3.46
CA ASP A 118 0.75 -18.91 4.59
C ASP A 118 -0.61 -19.48 4.20
N ALA A 119 -1.41 -19.90 5.18
CA ALA A 119 -2.82 -20.28 4.95
C ALA A 119 -3.62 -19.10 4.38
N VAL A 120 -4.46 -19.36 3.37
CA VAL A 120 -5.21 -18.32 2.64
C VAL A 120 -6.03 -17.41 3.58
N LEU A 121 -6.75 -18.00 4.54
CA LEU A 121 -7.57 -17.25 5.50
C LEU A 121 -6.74 -16.35 6.42
N ALA A 122 -5.54 -16.78 6.82
CA ALA A 122 -4.67 -15.93 7.63
C ALA A 122 -4.25 -14.67 6.86
N VAL A 123 -3.89 -14.83 5.59
CA VAL A 123 -3.50 -13.69 4.74
C VAL A 123 -4.71 -12.80 4.43
N SER A 124 -5.90 -13.37 4.21
CA SER A 124 -7.11 -12.59 3.92
C SER A 124 -7.56 -11.73 5.11
N HIS A 125 -7.44 -12.24 6.33
CA HIS A 125 -7.68 -11.46 7.56
C HIS A 125 -6.68 -10.33 7.74
N ASP A 126 -5.38 -10.61 7.56
CA ASP A 126 -4.35 -9.57 7.63
C ASP A 126 -4.60 -8.49 6.57
N LEU A 127 -5.01 -8.87 5.35
CA LEU A 127 -5.33 -7.95 4.27
C LEU A 127 -6.55 -7.07 4.58
N ALA A 128 -7.61 -7.64 5.15
CA ALA A 128 -8.77 -6.88 5.59
C ALA A 128 -8.41 -5.89 6.72
N SER A 129 -7.60 -6.33 7.68
CA SER A 129 -7.14 -5.51 8.81
C SER A 129 -6.28 -4.32 8.38
N VAL A 130 -5.30 -4.54 7.50
CA VAL A 130 -4.41 -3.46 7.04
C VAL A 130 -5.13 -2.46 6.12
N THR A 131 -6.09 -2.91 5.30
CA THR A 131 -6.87 -2.01 4.43
C THR A 131 -7.84 -1.14 5.22
N ALA A 132 -8.31 -1.60 6.39
CA ALA A 132 -9.15 -0.81 7.29
C ALA A 132 -8.36 0.25 8.09
N SER A 133 -7.11 -0.07 8.44
CA SER A 133 -6.35 0.70 9.45
C SER A 133 -5.24 1.59 8.87
N ARG A 134 -4.79 1.33 7.63
CA ARG A 134 -3.66 2.05 7.02
C ARG A 134 -4.10 2.89 5.84
N ALA A 135 -3.51 4.07 5.71
CA ALA A 135 -3.60 4.84 4.47
C ALA A 135 -2.78 4.15 3.37
N LEU A 136 -3.40 3.91 2.22
CA LEU A 136 -2.76 3.27 1.07
C LEU A 136 -2.28 4.31 0.06
N TYR A 137 -1.29 3.96 -0.76
CA TYR A 137 -0.96 4.65 -2.02
C TYR A 137 -1.61 3.96 -3.23
N GLY A 138 -1.58 4.59 -4.40
CA GLY A 138 -2.12 4.00 -5.63
C GLY A 138 -1.55 2.61 -5.94
N GLY A 139 -0.23 2.44 -5.83
CA GLY A 139 0.42 1.14 -6.00
C GLY A 139 -0.04 0.09 -4.98
N ASP A 140 -0.38 0.50 -3.76
CA ASP A 140 -0.94 -0.40 -2.73
C ASP A 140 -2.33 -0.89 -3.11
N VAL A 141 -3.21 -0.02 -3.62
CA VAL A 141 -4.55 -0.41 -4.09
C VAL A 141 -4.45 -1.49 -5.17
N THR A 142 -3.58 -1.28 -6.16
CA THR A 142 -3.36 -2.24 -7.24
C THR A 142 -2.84 -3.57 -6.72
N ALA A 143 -1.88 -3.54 -5.78
CA ALA A 143 -1.31 -4.75 -5.21
C ALA A 143 -2.31 -5.51 -4.32
N THR A 144 -3.08 -4.81 -3.48
CA THR A 144 -4.15 -5.42 -2.66
C THR A 144 -5.18 -6.13 -3.52
N ALA A 145 -5.66 -5.50 -4.61
CA ALA A 145 -6.60 -6.12 -5.54
C ALA A 145 -6.05 -7.42 -6.16
N ARG A 146 -4.75 -7.44 -6.50
CA ARG A 146 -4.07 -8.64 -7.02
C ARG A 146 -3.88 -9.73 -5.96
N ILE A 147 -3.57 -9.35 -4.72
CA ILE A 147 -3.49 -10.29 -3.59
C ILE A 147 -4.84 -10.96 -3.41
N LEU A 148 -5.93 -10.19 -3.33
CA LEU A 148 -7.28 -10.73 -3.15
C LEU A 148 -7.63 -11.79 -4.22
N ASN A 149 -7.39 -11.45 -5.49
CA ASN A 149 -7.61 -12.37 -6.61
C ASN A 149 -6.71 -13.63 -6.52
N SER A 150 -5.48 -13.48 -6.02
CA SER A 150 -4.57 -14.62 -5.84
C SER A 150 -5.01 -15.54 -4.69
N LEU A 151 -5.53 -14.96 -3.60
CA LEU A 151 -6.11 -15.71 -2.49
C LEU A 151 -7.35 -16.51 -2.92
N ALA A 152 -8.23 -15.91 -3.73
CA ALA A 152 -9.40 -16.59 -4.28
C ALA A 152 -9.02 -17.83 -5.10
N ARG A 153 -8.12 -17.66 -6.09
CA ARG A 153 -7.61 -18.76 -6.90
C ARG A 153 -6.89 -19.82 -6.09
N ARG A 154 -6.15 -19.41 -5.05
CA ARG A 154 -5.43 -20.36 -4.19
C ARG A 154 -6.41 -21.16 -3.33
N MET A 155 -7.42 -20.52 -2.74
CA MET A 155 -8.47 -21.24 -2.02
C MET A 155 -9.20 -22.22 -2.92
N ALA A 156 -9.43 -21.89 -4.19
CA ALA A 156 -10.05 -22.81 -5.14
C ALA A 156 -9.26 -24.12 -5.31
N ASN A 157 -7.94 -24.09 -5.11
CA ASN A 157 -7.10 -25.29 -5.08
C ASN A 157 -7.10 -25.91 -3.67
N ASP A 158 -6.76 -25.14 -2.64
CA ASP A 158 -6.55 -25.61 -1.27
C ASP A 158 -7.82 -26.23 -0.65
N VAL A 159 -9.02 -25.71 -0.99
CA VAL A 159 -10.30 -26.23 -0.47
C VAL A 159 -10.54 -27.69 -0.86
N ASN A 160 -9.92 -28.15 -1.96
CA ASN A 160 -10.09 -29.52 -2.44
C ASN A 160 -9.35 -30.57 -1.60
N ASP A 161 -8.40 -30.15 -0.77
CA ASP A 161 -7.65 -31.05 0.10
C ASP A 161 -8.46 -31.47 1.34
N PHE A 162 -9.57 -30.78 1.64
CA PHE A 162 -10.41 -31.07 2.79
C PHE A 162 -11.54 -32.04 2.41
N PRO A 163 -11.65 -33.25 2.98
CA PRO A 163 -12.73 -34.17 2.61
C PRO A 163 -14.10 -33.76 3.18
N ASP A 164 -14.12 -32.99 4.29
CA ASP A 164 -15.37 -32.55 4.92
C ASP A 164 -15.95 -31.35 4.18
N ILE A 165 -17.05 -31.64 3.51
CA ILE A 165 -17.98 -30.73 2.88
C ILE A 165 -18.30 -29.50 3.78
N ASN A 166 -18.69 -29.69 5.04
CA ASN A 166 -19.05 -28.55 5.91
C ASN A 166 -17.85 -27.65 6.21
N GLN A 167 -16.67 -28.25 6.32
CA GLN A 167 -15.42 -27.51 6.51
C GLN A 167 -15.09 -26.68 5.25
N ARG A 168 -15.29 -27.22 4.05
CA ARG A 168 -15.13 -26.48 2.79
C ARG A 168 -16.04 -25.26 2.73
N GLU A 169 -17.34 -25.43 3.02
CA GLU A 169 -18.32 -24.33 3.03
C GLU A 169 -17.89 -23.24 4.02
N ALA A 170 -17.50 -23.63 5.25
CA ALA A 170 -17.08 -22.69 6.29
C ALA A 170 -15.84 -21.87 5.88
N MET A 171 -14.81 -22.53 5.35
CA MET A 171 -13.59 -21.87 4.90
C MET A 171 -13.86 -20.88 3.76
N VAL A 172 -14.66 -21.27 2.77
CA VAL A 172 -14.96 -20.40 1.63
C VAL A 172 -15.87 -19.23 2.05
N THR A 173 -16.84 -19.48 2.93
CA THR A 173 -17.68 -18.42 3.51
C THR A 173 -16.84 -17.38 4.25
N GLU A 174 -15.85 -17.83 5.03
CA GLU A 174 -14.93 -16.94 5.73
C GLU A 174 -14.05 -16.13 4.75
N LEU A 175 -13.58 -16.75 3.67
CA LEU A 175 -12.86 -16.04 2.62
C LEU A 175 -13.72 -14.96 1.98
N VAL A 176 -14.96 -15.26 1.60
CA VAL A 176 -15.91 -14.26 1.06
C VAL A 176 -16.09 -13.10 2.04
N SER A 177 -16.29 -13.39 3.34
CA SER A 177 -16.44 -12.35 4.36
C SER A 177 -15.23 -11.39 4.40
N THR A 178 -14.01 -11.94 4.42
CA THR A 178 -12.78 -11.11 4.43
C THR A 178 -12.52 -10.40 3.09
N ALA A 179 -12.94 -10.99 1.98
CA ALA A 179 -12.86 -10.41 0.65
C ALA A 179 -13.77 -9.19 0.51
N VAL A 180 -15.02 -9.31 0.92
CA VAL A 180 -16.00 -8.22 0.95
C VAL A 180 -15.55 -7.10 1.89
N ALA A 181 -15.01 -7.42 3.07
CA ALA A 181 -14.44 -6.43 3.99
C ALA A 181 -13.28 -5.67 3.33
N THR A 182 -12.32 -6.37 2.71
CA THR A 182 -11.20 -5.76 1.99
C THR A 182 -11.69 -4.84 0.87
N GLY A 183 -12.61 -5.33 0.04
CA GLY A 183 -13.19 -4.54 -1.05
C GLY A 183 -13.93 -3.30 -0.54
N SER A 184 -14.70 -3.43 0.54
CA SER A 184 -15.42 -2.32 1.16
C SER A 184 -14.47 -1.26 1.71
N ASN A 185 -13.37 -1.68 2.35
CA ASN A 185 -12.34 -0.77 2.84
C ASN A 185 -11.70 0.03 1.71
N LEU A 186 -11.36 -0.63 0.59
CA LEU A 186 -10.82 0.04 -0.58
C LEU A 186 -11.80 1.06 -1.17
N MET A 187 -13.07 0.69 -1.31
CA MET A 187 -14.08 1.55 -1.95
C MET A 187 -14.48 2.75 -1.07
N GLY A 188 -14.61 2.56 0.24
CA GLY A 188 -15.08 3.62 1.15
C GLY A 188 -13.98 4.42 1.82
N GLY A 189 -12.86 3.78 2.17
CA GLY A 189 -11.82 4.38 3.02
C GLY A 189 -10.61 4.92 2.27
N GLN A 190 -10.44 4.61 0.97
CA GLN A 190 -9.17 4.81 0.27
C GLN A 190 -9.27 5.72 -0.96
N GLN A 191 -10.21 6.69 -0.98
CA GLN A 191 -10.40 7.57 -2.14
C GLN A 191 -9.12 8.31 -2.58
N ALA A 192 -8.29 8.75 -1.63
CA ALA A 192 -7.01 9.39 -1.95
C ALA A 192 -6.05 8.43 -2.66
N ALA A 193 -6.04 7.16 -2.27
CA ALA A 193 -5.21 6.13 -2.92
C ALA A 193 -5.71 5.78 -4.33
N TRP A 194 -7.02 5.82 -4.56
CA TRP A 194 -7.58 5.69 -5.92
C TRP A 194 -7.27 6.90 -6.81
N ALA A 195 -7.21 8.10 -6.24
CA ALA A 195 -6.86 9.32 -6.95
C ALA A 195 -5.37 9.41 -7.33
N ASP A 196 -4.51 8.68 -6.61
CA ASP A 196 -3.08 8.55 -6.90
C ASP A 196 -2.81 7.77 -8.21
N LEU A 197 -3.80 7.01 -8.70
CA LEU A 197 -3.65 6.13 -9.86
C LEU A 197 -3.87 6.87 -11.17
N ARG A 198 -3.01 6.59 -12.15
CA ARG A 198 -3.27 6.95 -13.55
C ARG A 198 -4.51 6.23 -14.08
N PRO A 199 -5.19 6.76 -15.12
CA PRO A 199 -6.45 6.21 -15.60
C PRO A 199 -6.39 4.74 -16.06
N LEU A 200 -5.25 4.27 -16.56
CA LEU A 200 -5.09 2.86 -16.97
C LEU A 200 -4.95 1.95 -15.73
N GLU A 201 -4.13 2.37 -14.79
CA GLU A 201 -3.84 1.65 -13.54
C GLU A 201 -5.05 1.61 -12.62
N HIS A 202 -5.82 2.71 -12.55
CA HIS A 202 -7.10 2.75 -11.85
C HIS A 202 -8.04 1.68 -12.39
N ARG A 203 -8.23 1.64 -13.72
CA ARG A 203 -9.08 0.62 -14.36
C ARG A 203 -8.54 -0.79 -14.11
N ALA A 204 -7.23 -1.00 -14.25
CA ALA A 204 -6.63 -2.31 -14.01
C ALA A 204 -6.79 -2.78 -12.55
N ALA A 205 -6.67 -1.87 -11.58
CA ALA A 205 -6.90 -2.16 -10.17
C ALA A 205 -8.38 -2.48 -9.89
N ALA A 206 -9.30 -1.68 -10.43
CA ALA A 206 -10.74 -1.94 -10.32
C ALA A 206 -11.14 -3.28 -10.94
N THR A 207 -10.66 -3.59 -12.15
CA THR A 207 -10.87 -4.90 -12.79
C THR A 207 -10.29 -6.03 -11.96
N SER A 208 -9.07 -5.87 -11.42
CA SER A 208 -8.46 -6.92 -10.57
C SER A 208 -9.26 -7.16 -9.29
N LEU A 209 -9.83 -6.10 -8.69
CA LEU A 209 -10.66 -6.20 -7.50
C LEU A 209 -11.97 -6.92 -7.80
N LEU A 210 -12.64 -6.54 -8.88
CA LEU A 210 -13.90 -7.17 -9.31
C LEU A 210 -13.70 -8.66 -9.62
N LEU A 211 -12.64 -9.02 -10.36
CA LEU A 211 -12.31 -10.41 -10.64
C LEU A 211 -12.02 -11.21 -9.36
N GLY A 212 -11.36 -10.58 -8.37
CA GLY A 212 -11.09 -11.25 -7.09
C GLY A 212 -12.37 -11.53 -6.29
N LEU A 213 -13.30 -10.57 -6.25
CA LEU A 213 -14.61 -10.74 -5.59
C LEU A 213 -15.49 -11.75 -6.32
N GLU A 214 -15.52 -11.70 -7.65
CA GLU A 214 -16.25 -12.65 -8.49
C GLU A 214 -15.75 -14.09 -8.28
N GLU A 215 -14.44 -14.29 -8.26
CA GLU A 215 -13.85 -15.61 -8.02
C GLU A 215 -14.20 -16.14 -6.63
N THR A 216 -14.20 -15.29 -5.59
CA THR A 216 -14.64 -15.72 -4.24
C THR A 216 -16.13 -16.06 -4.20
N ALA A 217 -16.97 -15.31 -4.91
CA ALA A 217 -18.41 -15.55 -4.99
C ALA A 217 -18.71 -16.92 -5.65
N PHE A 218 -18.09 -17.16 -6.81
CA PHE A 218 -18.24 -18.44 -7.52
C PHE A 218 -17.68 -19.61 -6.73
N LEU A 219 -16.57 -19.40 -6.01
CA LEU A 219 -16.01 -20.43 -5.17
C LEU A 219 -17.00 -20.83 -4.06
N LEU A 220 -17.70 -19.87 -3.45
CA LEU A 220 -18.74 -20.15 -2.47
C LEU A 220 -19.90 -20.91 -3.10
N ALA A 221 -20.40 -20.44 -4.24
CA ALA A 221 -21.50 -21.08 -4.96
C ALA A 221 -21.21 -22.56 -5.28
N ASN A 222 -19.96 -22.90 -5.61
CA ASN A 222 -19.54 -24.28 -5.90
C ASN A 222 -19.34 -25.15 -4.65
N ASN A 223 -19.34 -24.57 -3.45
CA ASN A 223 -19.10 -25.27 -2.18
C ASN A 223 -20.27 -25.19 -1.20
N LEU A 224 -21.44 -24.69 -1.63
CA LEU A 224 -22.67 -24.72 -0.84
C LEU A 224 -23.32 -26.11 -0.91
N HIS A 225 -23.62 -26.69 0.26
CA HIS A 225 -24.19 -28.05 0.33
C HIS A 225 -25.71 -28.10 0.24
N HIS A 226 -26.35 -26.99 0.59
CA HIS A 226 -27.79 -26.83 0.51
C HIS A 226 -28.13 -25.44 -0.03
N GLU A 227 -29.32 -25.32 -0.63
CA GLU A 227 -29.85 -24.03 -1.05
C GLU A 227 -29.93 -23.10 0.17
N LYS A 228 -29.15 -22.04 0.15
CA LYS A 228 -28.96 -21.14 1.28
C LYS A 228 -28.60 -19.77 0.73
N THR A 229 -29.34 -18.75 1.16
CA THR A 229 -28.96 -17.37 0.89
C THR A 229 -27.90 -16.95 1.89
N VAL A 230 -26.66 -16.77 1.43
CA VAL A 230 -25.56 -16.22 2.21
C VAL A 230 -25.48 -14.72 1.94
N ARG A 231 -25.52 -13.93 3.01
CA ARG A 231 -25.49 -12.45 2.92
C ARG A 231 -24.26 -11.93 3.63
N HIS A 232 -23.31 -11.42 2.86
CA HIS A 232 -22.20 -10.63 3.38
C HIS A 232 -22.40 -9.18 3.00
N ALA A 233 -22.60 -8.32 3.99
CA ALA A 233 -22.88 -6.91 3.78
C ALA A 233 -21.92 -6.07 4.60
N GLU A 234 -21.14 -5.27 3.89
CA GLU A 234 -20.30 -4.22 4.42
C GLU A 234 -20.83 -2.86 3.97
N ALA A 235 -20.27 -1.78 4.49
CA ALA A 235 -20.74 -0.42 4.20
C ALA A 235 -20.87 -0.11 2.69
N ASN A 236 -19.93 -0.62 1.87
CA ASN A 236 -19.84 -0.29 0.44
C ASN A 236 -20.10 -1.48 -0.50
N ILE A 237 -20.14 -2.72 0.01
CA ILE A 237 -20.33 -3.92 -0.81
C ILE A 237 -21.38 -4.82 -0.15
N ARG A 238 -22.32 -5.32 -0.94
CA ARG A 238 -23.28 -6.35 -0.53
C ARG A 238 -23.17 -7.51 -1.50
N GLU A 239 -22.89 -8.68 -0.97
CA GLU A 239 -22.83 -9.93 -1.70
C GLU A 239 -24.00 -10.82 -1.24
N TYR A 240 -24.73 -11.33 -2.23
CA TYR A 240 -25.85 -12.22 -2.07
C TYR A 240 -25.55 -13.45 -2.90
N CYS A 241 -25.19 -14.55 -2.24
CA CYS A 241 -24.99 -15.86 -2.86
C CYS A 241 -26.16 -16.77 -2.50
#